data_AF-A0A0M0L6L6-F1
#
_entry.id   AF-A0A0M0L6L6-F1
#
_cell.length_a   1.000
_cell.length_b   1.000
_cell.length_c   1.000
_cell.angle_alpha   90.00
_cell.angle_beta   90.00
_cell.angle_gamma   90.00
#
_symmetry.space_group_name_H-M   'P 1'
#
loop_
_entity.id
_entity.type
_entity.pdbx_description
1 polymer ?
#
loop_
_entity_poly.entity_id
_entity_poly.type
_entity_poly.pdbx_seq_one_letter_code
_entity_poly.pdbx_strand_id
1 'polypeptide(L)'
;MEITTYKGWSNVPEDFKTKTQLKEIKLKPVAEELPDAYVKAQTKYGWKEFNLYHIKNTQEIKSRVINVREFPITLKNIENALYIINKSAKKSRDTKVLNYSIRKHGIVSVAKKRQMKLYDLKNDVIDKLISENKLSIKGWHKQNLNGYDTPLLLMQIVDITFHMPISFEELKNSLEKPQYLGEIGVISAQPTRKIDMKFSEAVSLLEKYLIQ
;
A
#
# COMPACT_ATOMS: atom_id res chain seq x y z
N MET A 1 5.50 -30.81 31.95
CA MET A 1 4.13 -30.96 31.40
C MET A 1 4.29 -31.46 29.98
N GLU A 2 3.61 -32.54 29.61
CA GLU A 2 3.57 -33.00 28.22
C GLU A 2 2.60 -32.10 27.44
N ILE A 3 3.07 -31.50 26.36
CA ILE A 3 2.25 -30.66 25.50
C ILE A 3 1.42 -31.57 24.59
N THR A 4 0.10 -31.44 24.61
CA THR A 4 -0.81 -32.26 23.80
C THR A 4 -0.64 -31.97 22.32
N THR A 5 -0.62 -33.03 21.49
CA THR A 5 -0.59 -32.90 20.02
C THR A 5 -1.85 -33.52 19.40
N TYR A 6 -2.70 -32.69 18.82
CA TYR A 6 -3.90 -33.11 18.08
C TYR A 6 -3.54 -33.55 16.65
N LYS A 7 -4.27 -34.51 16.10
CA LYS A 7 -4.15 -34.94 14.70
C LYS A 7 -5.40 -34.48 13.94
N GLY A 8 -5.23 -33.51 13.04
CA GLY A 8 -6.32 -32.93 12.26
C GLY A 8 -7.11 -31.85 13.01
N TRP A 9 -7.67 -30.91 12.25
CA TRP A 9 -8.38 -29.75 12.80
C TRP A 9 -9.68 -30.10 13.53
N SER A 10 -10.34 -31.19 13.16
CA SER A 10 -11.59 -31.65 13.78
C SER A 10 -11.42 -32.06 15.24
N ASN A 11 -10.20 -32.36 15.67
CA ASN A 11 -9.88 -32.83 17.01
C ASN A 11 -9.34 -31.70 17.91
N VAL A 12 -9.20 -30.48 17.38
CA VAL A 12 -8.75 -29.32 18.15
C VAL A 12 -9.94 -28.72 18.89
N PRO A 13 -9.92 -28.63 20.23
CA PRO A 13 -10.98 -27.97 20.99
C PRO A 13 -11.14 -26.50 20.57
N GLU A 14 -12.38 -25.99 20.64
CA GLU A 14 -12.70 -24.65 20.10
C GLU A 14 -11.92 -23.49 20.75
N ASP A 15 -11.54 -23.68 22.01
CA ASP A 15 -10.80 -22.75 22.85
C ASP A 15 -9.29 -22.73 22.59
N PHE A 16 -8.80 -23.60 21.70
CA PHE A 16 -7.44 -23.59 21.16
C PHE A 16 -7.43 -22.96 19.77
N LYS A 17 -6.61 -21.92 19.60
CA LYS A 17 -6.48 -21.19 18.34
C LYS A 17 -5.02 -21.05 17.96
N THR A 18 -4.76 -21.06 16.66
CA THR A 18 -3.45 -20.61 16.13
C THR A 18 -3.29 -19.10 16.31
N LYS A 19 -2.04 -18.61 16.25
CA LYS A 19 -1.75 -17.18 16.27
C LYS A 19 -2.51 -16.39 15.19
N THR A 20 -2.75 -16.98 14.02
CA THR A 20 -3.51 -16.35 12.94
C THR A 20 -4.99 -16.21 13.32
N GLN A 21 -5.61 -17.26 13.83
CA GLN A 21 -7.01 -17.24 14.28
C GLN A 21 -7.20 -16.30 15.47
N LEU A 22 -6.25 -16.24 16.41
CA LEU A 22 -6.30 -15.28 17.52
C LEU A 22 -6.30 -13.83 17.03
N LYS A 23 -5.49 -13.51 16.01
CA LYS A 23 -5.45 -12.15 15.44
C LYS A 23 -6.78 -11.75 14.81
N GLU A 24 -7.52 -12.69 14.21
CA GLU A 24 -8.85 -12.42 13.64
C GLU A 24 -9.85 -11.98 14.70
N ILE A 25 -9.72 -12.50 15.93
CA ILE A 25 -10.53 -12.12 17.10
C ILE A 25 -9.87 -11.09 18.01
N LYS A 26 -8.86 -10.36 17.51
CA LYS A 26 -8.12 -9.29 18.23
C LYS A 26 -7.42 -9.73 19.52
N LEU A 27 -7.00 -11.00 19.59
CA LEU A 27 -6.22 -11.56 20.69
C LEU A 27 -4.80 -11.90 20.23
N LYS A 28 -3.86 -11.92 21.18
CA LYS A 28 -2.50 -12.46 20.99
C LYS A 28 -2.11 -13.30 22.21
N PRO A 29 -1.26 -14.33 22.03
CA PRO A 29 -0.73 -15.09 23.17
C PRO A 29 -0.01 -14.17 24.17
N VAL A 30 -0.08 -14.52 25.46
CA VAL A 30 0.74 -13.86 26.49
C VAL A 30 2.21 -14.21 26.31
N ALA A 31 2.52 -15.48 26.02
CA ALA A 31 3.86 -15.98 25.71
C ALA A 31 3.85 -16.74 24.37
N GLU A 32 4.40 -16.14 23.31
CA GLU A 32 4.36 -16.76 21.97
C GLU A 32 5.26 -18.00 21.84
N GLU A 33 6.36 -18.03 22.61
CA GLU A 33 7.35 -19.12 22.60
C GLU A 33 6.87 -20.38 23.33
N LEU A 34 5.76 -20.30 24.07
CA LEU A 34 5.21 -21.37 24.91
C LEU A 34 3.80 -21.74 24.41
N PRO A 35 3.69 -22.61 23.38
CA PRO A 35 2.40 -23.10 22.93
C PRO A 35 1.76 -24.01 23.99
N ASP A 36 0.44 -23.92 24.12
CA ASP A 36 -0.34 -24.77 25.04
C ASP A 36 -0.62 -26.16 24.43
N ALA A 37 -0.62 -26.26 23.10
CA ALA A 37 -0.77 -27.50 22.34
C ALA A 37 -0.21 -27.39 20.92
N TYR A 38 -0.17 -28.51 20.21
CA TYR A 38 0.15 -28.57 18.78
C TYR A 38 -1.00 -29.24 18.01
N VAL A 39 -1.12 -28.92 16.72
CA VAL A 39 -1.93 -29.70 15.78
C VAL A 39 -1.14 -30.07 14.55
N LYS A 40 -1.14 -31.36 14.21
CA LYS A 40 -0.62 -31.87 12.94
C LYS A 40 -1.78 -32.02 11.96
N ALA A 41 -1.76 -31.24 10.88
CA ALA A 41 -2.80 -31.25 9.86
C ALA A 41 -2.21 -31.38 8.46
N GLN A 42 -2.91 -32.10 7.58
CA GLN A 42 -2.54 -32.19 6.18
C GLN A 42 -2.91 -30.89 5.47
N THR A 43 -1.95 -30.32 4.76
CA THR A 43 -2.15 -29.15 3.89
C THR A 43 -1.95 -29.58 2.43
N LYS A 44 -2.29 -28.70 1.47
CA LYS A 44 -1.99 -28.92 0.04
C LYS A 44 -0.50 -29.18 -0.28
N TYR A 45 0.40 -28.87 0.67
CA TYR A 45 1.85 -29.06 0.53
C TYR A 45 2.40 -30.14 1.47
N GLY A 46 1.54 -31.01 2.01
CA GLY A 46 1.91 -32.06 2.95
C GLY A 46 1.53 -31.76 4.40
N TRP A 47 1.98 -32.63 5.30
CA TRP A 47 1.72 -32.53 6.74
C TRP A 47 2.49 -31.36 7.36
N LYS A 48 1.77 -30.54 8.14
CA LYS A 48 2.37 -29.44 8.89
C LYS A 48 1.88 -29.46 10.33
N GLU A 49 2.75 -29.02 11.22
CA GLU A 49 2.46 -28.78 12.62
C GLU A 49 2.23 -27.29 12.86
N PHE A 50 1.24 -26.97 13.68
CA PHE A 50 0.88 -25.61 14.05
C PHE A 50 0.83 -25.49 15.57
N ASN A 51 1.37 -24.38 16.09
CA ASN A 51 1.25 -23.99 17.49
C ASN A 51 -0.19 -23.57 17.80
N LEU A 52 -0.74 -24.09 18.89
CA LEU A 52 -2.02 -23.72 19.44
C LEU A 52 -1.84 -23.03 20.79
N TYR A 53 -2.70 -22.05 21.03
CA TYR A 53 -2.74 -21.28 22.25
C TYR A 53 -4.17 -21.30 22.77
N HIS A 54 -4.33 -21.53 24.07
CA HIS A 54 -5.62 -21.48 24.72
C HIS A 54 -6.05 -20.02 24.87
N ILE A 55 -7.30 -19.68 24.51
CA ILE A 55 -7.87 -18.33 24.64
C ILE A 55 -7.66 -17.73 26.05
N LYS A 56 -7.67 -18.53 27.12
CA LYS A 56 -7.41 -18.05 28.49
C LYS A 56 -5.99 -17.49 28.68
N ASN A 57 -5.02 -17.96 27.90
CA ASN A 57 -3.62 -17.54 27.93
C ASN A 57 -3.33 -16.47 26.86
N THR A 58 -4.31 -15.63 26.59
CA THR A 58 -4.20 -14.55 25.60
C THR A 58 -4.51 -13.19 26.22
N GLN A 59 -4.09 -12.15 25.53
CA GLN A 59 -4.36 -10.76 25.87
C GLN A 59 -4.87 -10.02 24.63
N GLU A 60 -5.67 -8.99 24.87
CA GLU A 60 -6.19 -8.15 23.78
C GLU A 60 -5.06 -7.43 23.04
N ILE A 61 -5.19 -7.40 21.72
CA ILE A 61 -4.35 -6.55 20.88
C ILE A 61 -4.87 -5.13 21.04
N LYS A 62 -4.16 -4.32 21.83
CA LYS A 62 -4.43 -2.88 21.93
C LYS A 62 -4.40 -2.24 20.55
N SER A 63 -5.55 -1.77 20.08
CA SER A 63 -5.62 -0.94 18.89
C SER A 63 -5.06 0.44 19.22
N ARG A 64 -4.12 0.91 18.39
CA ARG A 64 -3.67 2.29 18.50
C ARG A 64 -4.74 3.19 17.91
N VAL A 65 -5.33 4.06 18.73
CA VAL A 65 -6.13 5.18 18.21
C VAL A 65 -5.16 6.13 17.51
N ILE A 66 -5.28 6.22 16.20
CA ILE A 66 -4.53 7.19 15.41
C ILE A 66 -5.41 8.43 15.33
N ASN A 67 -5.10 9.44 16.15
CA ASN A 67 -5.73 10.75 16.00
C ASN A 67 -5.24 11.37 14.69
N VAL A 68 -6.13 11.41 13.70
CA VAL A 68 -5.88 12.04 12.40
C VAL A 68 -6.38 13.47 12.48
N ARG A 69 -5.48 14.45 12.32
CA ARG A 69 -5.91 15.86 12.21
C ARG A 69 -6.77 16.02 10.97
N GLU A 70 -7.89 16.71 11.09
CA GLU A 70 -8.72 17.03 9.93
C GLU A 70 -8.12 18.21 9.16
N PHE A 71 -8.01 18.04 7.84
CA PHE A 71 -7.62 19.11 6.93
C PHE A 71 -8.82 19.52 6.08
N PRO A 72 -9.03 20.82 5.80
CA PRO A 72 -10.05 21.25 4.87
C PRO A 72 -9.70 20.80 3.44
N ILE A 73 -10.72 20.52 2.64
CA ILE A 73 -10.58 20.09 1.24
C ILE A 73 -10.31 21.31 0.36
N THR A 74 -9.04 21.71 0.35
CA THR A 74 -8.53 22.77 -0.52
C THR A 74 -7.57 22.17 -1.55
N LEU A 75 -7.41 22.81 -2.71
CA LEU A 75 -6.46 22.33 -3.74
C LEU A 75 -5.04 22.18 -3.19
N LYS A 76 -4.60 23.09 -2.32
CA LYS A 76 -3.28 23.02 -1.67
C LYS A 76 -3.14 21.81 -0.77
N ASN A 77 -4.18 21.46 -0.01
CA ASN A 77 -4.14 20.29 0.86
C ASN A 77 -4.23 18.99 0.05
N ILE A 78 -5.04 18.95 -1.02
CA ILE A 78 -5.10 17.82 -1.97
C ILE A 78 -3.74 17.62 -2.64
N GLU A 79 -3.11 18.69 -3.12
CA GLU A 79 -1.76 18.69 -3.69
C GLU A 79 -0.74 18.07 -2.71
N ASN A 80 -0.73 18.57 -1.46
CA ASN A 80 0.17 18.07 -0.42
C ASN A 80 -0.07 16.59 -0.10
N ALA A 81 -1.34 16.17 -0.02
CA ALA A 81 -1.71 14.79 0.21
C ALA A 81 -1.28 13.88 -0.95
N LEU A 82 -1.54 14.29 -2.20
CA LEU A 82 -1.10 13.61 -3.42
C LEU A 82 0.42 13.43 -3.44
N TYR A 83 1.18 14.46 -3.04
CA TYR A 83 2.63 14.37 -2.93
C TYR A 83 3.06 13.28 -1.95
N ILE A 84 2.47 13.26 -0.75
CA ILE A 84 2.79 12.29 0.29
C ILE A 84 2.48 10.87 -0.16
N ILE A 85 1.29 10.61 -0.71
CA ILE A 85 0.92 9.26 -1.15
C ILE A 85 1.79 8.80 -2.33
N ASN A 86 2.12 9.69 -3.26
CA ASN A 86 2.96 9.39 -4.41
C ASN A 86 4.40 9.06 -4.00
N LYS A 87 4.96 9.80 -3.03
CA LYS A 87 6.28 9.46 -2.44
C LYS A 87 6.23 8.14 -1.68
N SER A 88 5.15 7.87 -0.92
CA SER A 88 4.94 6.60 -0.22
C SER A 88 4.79 5.41 -1.18
N ALA A 89 4.12 5.59 -2.33
CA ALA A 89 4.00 4.58 -3.37
C ALA A 89 5.37 4.24 -3.98
N LYS A 90 6.19 5.26 -4.26
CA LYS A 90 7.58 5.07 -4.73
C LYS A 90 8.46 4.38 -3.68
N LYS A 91 8.34 4.70 -2.39
CA LYS A 91 9.03 3.96 -1.32
C LYS A 91 8.63 2.47 -1.32
N SER A 92 7.36 2.17 -1.57
CA SER A 92 6.87 0.78 -1.66
C SER A 92 7.42 0.08 -2.91
N ARG A 93 7.52 0.78 -4.05
CA ARG A 93 8.21 0.29 -5.26
C ARG A 93 9.67 -0.05 -4.96
N ASP A 94 10.41 0.86 -4.34
CA ASP A 94 11.84 0.67 -4.06
C ASP A 94 12.06 -0.46 -3.05
N THR A 95 11.20 -0.56 -2.04
CA THR A 95 11.20 -1.69 -1.08
C THR A 95 10.96 -3.02 -1.78
N LYS A 96 10.01 -3.07 -2.71
CA LYS A 96 9.70 -4.25 -3.51
C LYS A 96 10.90 -4.70 -4.33
N VAL A 97 11.55 -3.77 -5.05
CA VAL A 97 12.73 -4.05 -5.88
C VAL A 97 13.88 -4.58 -5.04
N LEU A 98 14.21 -3.90 -3.93
CA LEU A 98 15.28 -4.31 -3.02
C LEU A 98 15.04 -5.70 -2.42
N ASN A 99 13.80 -6.01 -2.01
CA ASN A 99 13.50 -7.28 -1.37
C ASN A 99 13.34 -8.44 -2.34
N TYR A 100 13.10 -8.15 -3.63
CA TYR A 100 13.02 -9.17 -4.67
C TYR A 100 14.38 -9.85 -4.89
N SER A 101 15.46 -9.07 -4.97
CA SER A 101 16.82 -9.61 -5.19
C SER A 101 17.29 -10.50 -4.04
N ILE A 102 16.91 -10.19 -2.80
CA ILE A 102 17.22 -10.99 -1.60
C ILE A 102 16.18 -12.07 -1.29
N ARG A 103 15.28 -12.39 -2.25
CA ARG A 103 14.27 -13.46 -2.17
C ARG A 103 13.31 -13.37 -0.96
N LYS A 104 13.09 -12.18 -0.41
CA LYS A 104 12.12 -11.95 0.69
C LYS A 104 10.70 -11.75 0.14
N HIS A 105 10.15 -12.80 -0.47
CA HIS A 105 8.88 -12.74 -1.21
C HIS A 105 7.68 -12.27 -0.37
N GLY A 106 7.64 -12.55 0.93
CA GLY A 106 6.59 -12.03 1.82
C GLY A 106 6.55 -10.49 1.85
N ILE A 107 7.73 -9.84 1.95
CA ILE A 107 7.85 -8.38 1.95
C ILE A 107 7.50 -7.82 0.57
N VAL A 108 7.95 -8.48 -0.50
CA VAL A 108 7.62 -8.10 -1.88
C VAL A 108 6.09 -8.06 -2.09
N SER A 109 5.38 -9.09 -1.66
CA SER A 109 3.91 -9.17 -1.81
C SER A 109 3.19 -8.05 -1.05
N VAL A 110 3.60 -7.78 0.18
CA VAL A 110 3.03 -6.68 0.99
C VAL A 110 3.32 -5.33 0.36
N ALA A 111 4.56 -5.08 -0.05
CA ALA A 111 4.98 -3.84 -0.71
C ALA A 111 4.25 -3.64 -2.05
N LYS A 112 4.07 -4.69 -2.85
CA LYS A 112 3.31 -4.65 -4.10
C LYS A 112 1.84 -4.29 -3.84
N LYS A 113 1.17 -4.95 -2.88
CA LYS A 113 -0.23 -4.66 -2.53
C LYS A 113 -0.40 -3.20 -2.07
N ARG A 114 0.50 -2.72 -1.21
CA ARG A 114 0.50 -1.32 -0.76
C ARG A 114 0.78 -0.34 -1.89
N GLN A 115 1.74 -0.65 -2.77
CA GLN A 115 2.05 0.16 -3.95
C GLN A 115 0.82 0.34 -4.83
N MET A 116 0.12 -0.76 -5.17
CA MET A 116 -1.09 -0.72 -6.01
C MET A 116 -2.17 0.14 -5.38
N LYS A 117 -2.55 -0.13 -4.11
CA LYS A 117 -3.57 0.66 -3.40
C LYS A 117 -3.30 2.16 -3.42
N LEU A 118 -2.04 2.58 -3.29
CA LEU A 118 -1.66 3.99 -3.31
C LEU A 118 -1.69 4.61 -4.71
N TYR A 119 -1.40 3.83 -5.75
CA TYR A 119 -1.58 4.29 -7.13
C TYR A 119 -3.05 4.35 -7.52
N ASP A 120 -3.86 3.40 -7.09
CA ASP A 120 -5.32 3.41 -7.32
C ASP A 120 -5.92 4.68 -6.70
N LEU A 121 -5.67 4.93 -5.41
CA LEU A 121 -6.13 6.16 -4.73
C LEU A 121 -5.63 7.44 -5.41
N LYS A 122 -4.39 7.45 -5.91
CA LYS A 122 -3.83 8.59 -6.63
C LYS A 122 -4.58 8.81 -7.96
N ASN A 123 -4.81 7.75 -8.71
CA ASN A 123 -5.45 7.81 -10.01
C ASN A 123 -6.90 8.26 -9.86
N ASP A 124 -7.67 7.67 -8.94
CA ASP A 124 -9.06 8.07 -8.67
C ASP A 124 -9.16 9.57 -8.35
N VAL A 125 -8.25 10.09 -7.51
CA VAL A 125 -8.22 11.51 -7.17
C VAL A 125 -7.87 12.37 -8.37
N ILE A 126 -6.92 11.93 -9.20
CA ILE A 126 -6.54 12.65 -10.40
C ILE A 126 -7.70 12.68 -11.40
N ASP A 127 -8.36 11.56 -11.65
CA ASP A 127 -9.48 11.47 -12.58
C ASP A 127 -10.61 12.42 -12.17
N LYS A 128 -10.87 12.50 -10.86
CA LYS A 128 -11.79 13.51 -10.31
C LYS A 128 -11.29 14.95 -10.48
N LEU A 129 -10.01 15.22 -10.25
CA LEU A 129 -9.46 16.57 -10.49
C LEU A 129 -9.51 16.95 -11.98
N ILE A 130 -9.38 15.99 -12.90
CA ILE A 130 -9.54 16.19 -14.34
C ILE A 130 -10.99 16.54 -14.66
N SER A 131 -11.96 15.76 -14.14
CA SER A 131 -13.39 16.01 -14.39
C SER A 131 -13.86 17.37 -13.85
N GLU A 132 -13.23 17.84 -12.77
CA GLU A 132 -13.46 19.15 -12.18
C GLU A 132 -12.60 20.28 -12.79
N ASN A 133 -11.82 19.99 -13.84
CA ASN A 133 -10.92 20.92 -14.53
C ASN A 133 -9.94 21.65 -13.58
N LYS A 134 -9.40 20.93 -12.59
CA LYS A 134 -8.49 21.44 -11.55
C LYS A 134 -7.01 21.12 -11.80
N LEU A 135 -6.70 20.39 -12.88
CA LEU A 135 -5.34 20.08 -13.31
C LEU A 135 -4.99 20.84 -14.58
N SER A 136 -3.70 21.14 -14.76
CA SER A 136 -3.18 21.61 -16.04
C SER A 136 -2.16 20.63 -16.60
N ILE A 137 -2.29 20.30 -17.88
CA ILE A 137 -1.31 19.50 -18.61
C ILE A 137 -0.13 20.40 -19.00
N LYS A 138 1.09 19.94 -18.71
CA LYS A 138 2.34 20.68 -19.00
C LYS A 138 3.12 20.11 -20.15
N GLY A 139 2.82 18.88 -20.57
CA GLY A 139 3.56 18.15 -21.58
C GLY A 139 3.69 16.69 -21.20
N TRP A 140 4.60 15.97 -21.83
CA TRP A 140 4.87 14.58 -21.53
C TRP A 140 6.36 14.27 -21.60
N HIS A 141 6.80 13.30 -20.82
CA HIS A 141 8.16 12.76 -20.86
C HIS A 141 8.15 11.33 -21.35
N LYS A 142 9.28 10.87 -21.85
CA LYS A 142 9.53 9.45 -22.12
C LYS A 142 10.39 8.87 -21.01
N GLN A 143 10.02 7.71 -20.48
CA GLN A 143 10.80 6.99 -19.49
C GLN A 143 11.15 5.62 -20.04
N ASN A 144 12.45 5.34 -20.21
CA ASN A 144 12.94 4.03 -20.61
C ASN A 144 13.16 3.17 -19.37
N LEU A 145 12.41 2.07 -19.26
CA LEU A 145 12.58 1.07 -18.19
C LEU A 145 12.78 -0.30 -18.83
N ASN A 146 13.95 -0.90 -18.61
CA ASN A 146 14.28 -2.25 -19.08
C ASN A 146 14.07 -2.43 -20.60
N GLY A 147 14.38 -1.40 -21.41
CA GLY A 147 14.22 -1.44 -22.86
C GLY A 147 12.83 -1.11 -23.38
N TYR A 148 11.88 -0.78 -22.50
CA TYR A 148 10.53 -0.35 -22.87
C TYR A 148 10.37 1.16 -22.66
N ASP A 149 9.99 1.87 -23.72
CA ASP A 149 9.65 3.28 -23.67
C ASP A 149 8.21 3.45 -23.16
N THR A 150 8.07 4.09 -22.00
CA THR A 150 6.78 4.42 -21.39
C THR A 150 6.54 5.93 -21.48
N PRO A 151 5.47 6.40 -22.14
CA PRO A 151 5.09 7.80 -22.10
C PRO A 151 4.47 8.16 -20.76
N LEU A 152 4.82 9.34 -20.25
CA LEU A 152 4.34 9.86 -18.98
C LEU A 152 3.84 11.29 -19.15
N LEU A 153 2.53 11.50 -19.05
CA LEU A 153 1.92 12.82 -19.06
C LEU A 153 2.29 13.57 -17.77
N LEU A 154 2.78 14.81 -17.91
CA LEU A 154 3.09 15.70 -16.80
C LEU A 154 1.91 16.63 -16.56
N MET A 155 1.30 16.50 -15.39
CA MET A 155 0.21 17.38 -14.95
C MET A 155 0.65 18.17 -13.73
N GLN A 156 0.08 19.37 -13.56
CA GLN A 156 0.32 20.24 -12.42
C GLN A 156 -1.00 20.53 -11.69
N ILE A 157 -0.94 20.41 -10.36
CA ILE A 157 -1.92 20.96 -9.42
C ILE A 157 -1.19 21.96 -8.53
N VAL A 158 -1.66 23.20 -8.51
CA VAL A 158 -1.03 24.31 -7.78
C VAL A 158 0.48 24.38 -8.11
N ASP A 159 1.38 23.92 -7.24
CA ASP A 159 2.85 24.04 -7.38
C ASP A 159 3.58 22.69 -7.54
N ILE A 160 2.86 21.55 -7.59
CA ILE A 160 3.43 20.21 -7.69
C ILE A 160 3.00 19.58 -9.00
N THR A 161 3.98 18.96 -9.64
CA THR A 161 3.78 18.16 -10.83
C THR A 161 3.77 16.67 -10.54
N PHE A 162 2.97 15.94 -11.31
CA PHE A 162 2.82 14.50 -11.21
C PHE A 162 2.84 13.90 -12.60
N HIS A 163 3.47 12.73 -12.70
CA HIS A 163 3.42 11.91 -13.90
C HIS A 163 2.27 10.91 -13.83
N MET A 164 1.56 10.76 -14.94
CA MET A 164 0.66 9.64 -15.18
C MET A 164 1.09 8.85 -16.41
N PRO A 165 1.06 7.50 -16.35
CA PRO A 165 1.17 6.69 -17.55
C PRO A 165 0.09 7.05 -18.55
N ILE A 166 0.48 7.13 -19.82
CA ILE A 166 -0.41 7.32 -20.96
C ILE A 166 0.16 6.51 -22.12
N SER A 167 -0.68 6.02 -23.02
CA SER A 167 -0.21 5.36 -24.24
C SER A 167 0.25 6.39 -25.29
N PHE A 168 1.12 5.96 -26.20
CA PHE A 168 1.50 6.79 -27.35
C PHE A 168 0.31 7.09 -28.27
N GLU A 169 -0.66 6.17 -28.35
CA GLU A 169 -1.87 6.35 -29.13
C GLU A 169 -2.76 7.45 -28.53
N GLU A 170 -2.99 7.42 -27.22
CA GLU A 170 -3.73 8.49 -26.51
C GLU A 170 -3.04 9.85 -26.64
N LEU A 171 -1.71 9.91 -26.56
CA LEU A 171 -0.95 11.16 -26.79
C LEU A 171 -1.14 11.68 -28.21
N LYS A 172 -1.09 10.81 -29.22
CA LYS A 172 -1.25 11.18 -30.63
C LYS A 172 -2.66 11.68 -30.93
N ASN A 173 -3.66 11.08 -30.29
CA ASN A 173 -5.08 11.41 -30.49
C ASN A 173 -5.57 12.54 -29.56
N SER A 174 -4.75 12.99 -28.61
CA SER A 174 -5.11 14.09 -27.71
C SER A 174 -5.28 15.41 -28.48
N LEU A 175 -6.43 16.06 -28.27
CA LEU A 175 -6.74 17.37 -28.85
C LEU A 175 -5.75 18.46 -28.38
N GLU A 176 -5.27 18.37 -27.15
CA GLU A 176 -4.35 19.35 -26.56
C GLU A 176 -2.92 19.24 -27.09
N LYS A 177 -2.56 18.12 -27.75
CA LYS A 177 -1.23 17.84 -28.31
C LYS A 177 -0.09 18.25 -27.36
N PRO A 178 0.00 17.63 -26.17
CA PRO A 178 0.98 18.01 -25.16
C PRO A 178 2.41 17.96 -25.70
N GLN A 179 3.20 18.99 -25.37
CA GLN A 179 4.59 19.10 -25.81
C GLN A 179 5.47 17.97 -25.22
N TYR A 180 6.39 17.44 -26.03
CA TYR A 180 7.43 16.53 -25.53
C TYR A 180 8.49 17.29 -24.74
N LEU A 181 8.73 16.87 -23.50
CA LEU A 181 9.62 17.52 -22.54
C LEU A 181 10.96 16.78 -22.37
N GLY A 182 11.18 15.70 -23.13
CA GLY A 182 12.43 14.92 -23.09
C GLY A 182 12.33 13.61 -22.32
N GLU A 183 13.49 13.00 -22.10
CA GLU A 183 13.63 11.71 -21.42
C GLU A 183 13.92 11.90 -19.94
N ILE A 184 13.33 11.04 -19.09
CA ILE A 184 13.58 11.05 -17.65
C ILE A 184 13.92 9.66 -17.14
N GLY A 185 14.80 9.61 -16.13
CA GLY A 185 15.09 8.39 -15.38
C GLY A 185 14.01 8.04 -14.35
N VAL A 186 14.30 7.05 -13.51
CA VAL A 186 13.41 6.62 -12.42
C VAL A 186 13.20 7.77 -11.42
N ILE A 187 11.95 8.17 -11.22
CA ILE A 187 11.61 9.24 -10.28
C ILE A 187 11.86 8.77 -8.84
N SER A 188 12.65 9.55 -8.10
CA SER A 188 13.06 9.25 -6.72
C SER A 188 11.90 9.28 -5.71
N ALA A 189 11.94 8.34 -4.75
CA ALA A 189 11.06 8.28 -3.60
C ALA A 189 11.45 9.26 -2.47
N GLN A 190 12.63 9.86 -2.54
CA GLN A 190 13.09 10.79 -1.51
C GLN A 190 12.24 12.06 -1.52
N PRO A 191 11.75 12.51 -0.35
CA PRO A 191 11.04 13.77 -0.25
C PRO A 191 12.02 14.93 -0.47
N THR A 192 11.64 15.83 -1.36
CA THR A 192 12.37 17.06 -1.70
C THR A 192 11.68 18.30 -1.14
N ARG A 193 10.47 18.16 -0.57
CA ARG A 193 9.68 19.23 0.04
C ARG A 193 9.27 18.80 1.45
N LYS A 194 9.31 19.75 2.38
CA LYS A 194 8.78 19.56 3.74
C LYS A 194 7.29 19.90 3.72
N ILE A 195 6.46 18.93 4.09
CA ILE A 195 5.00 19.08 4.17
C ILE A 195 4.57 18.70 5.58
N ASP A 196 3.84 19.59 6.26
CA ASP A 196 3.22 19.29 7.56
C ASP A 196 1.88 18.56 7.37
N MET A 197 1.97 17.31 6.89
CA MET A 197 0.86 16.40 6.81
C MET A 197 1.41 14.97 6.92
N LYS A 198 0.78 14.16 7.77
CA LYS A 198 1.16 12.76 7.95
C LYS A 198 0.51 11.90 6.87
N PHE A 199 1.07 10.72 6.64
CA PHE A 199 0.52 9.78 5.67
C PHE A 199 -0.94 9.39 5.96
N SER A 200 -1.32 9.15 7.22
CA SER A 200 -2.71 8.84 7.58
C SER A 200 -3.66 10.00 7.34
N GLU A 201 -3.19 11.24 7.56
CA GLU A 201 -3.94 12.48 7.29
C GLU A 201 -4.14 12.67 5.79
N ALA A 202 -3.09 12.44 4.99
CA ALA A 202 -3.16 12.50 3.53
C ALA A 202 -4.16 11.48 2.96
N VAL A 203 -4.11 10.22 3.41
CA VAL A 203 -5.05 9.19 2.94
C VAL A 203 -6.49 9.57 3.30
N SER A 204 -6.74 9.96 4.55
CA SER A 204 -8.08 10.34 5.01
C SER A 204 -8.64 11.54 4.25
N LEU A 205 -7.83 12.56 3.98
CA LEU A 205 -8.25 13.73 3.19
C LEU A 205 -8.64 13.35 1.77
N LEU A 206 -7.84 12.50 1.11
CA LEU A 206 -8.09 12.08 -0.28
C LEU A 206 -9.32 11.17 -0.39
N GLU A 207 -9.49 10.23 0.55
CA GLU A 207 -10.69 9.39 0.61
C GLU A 207 -11.94 10.24 0.84
N LYS A 208 -11.89 11.25 1.71
CA LYS A 208 -13.00 12.20 1.93
C LYS A 208 -13.28 13.02 0.67
N TYR A 209 -12.25 13.49 -0.02
CA TYR A 209 -12.40 14.23 -1.28
C TYR A 209 -13.11 13.40 -2.35
N LEU A 210 -12.83 12.09 -2.46
CA LEU A 210 -13.48 11.24 -3.47
C LEU A 210 -14.99 11.08 -3.28
N ILE A 211 -15.49 11.14 -2.04
CA ILE A 211 -16.89 10.88 -1.71
C ILE A 211 -17.80 12.11 -1.89
N GLN A 212 -17.24 13.32 -1.86
CA GLN A 212 -18.01 14.58 -1.97
C GLN A 212 -18.44 14.90 -3.40
#